data_AF-A0A0C2BES3-F1
#
_entry.id   AF-A0A0C2BES3-F1
#
_cell.length_a   1.000
_cell.length_b   1.000
_cell.length_c   1.000
_cell.angle_alpha   90.00
_cell.angle_beta   90.00
_cell.angle_gamma   90.00
#
_symmetry.space_group_name_H-M   'P 1'
#
loop_
_entity.id
_entity.type
_entity.pdbx_description
1 polymer ?
#
loop_
_entity_poly.entity_id
_entity_poly.type
_entity_poly.pdbx_seq_one_letter_code
_entity_poly.pdbx_strand_id
1 'polypeptide(L)'
;MDPMSREPEEYGHDLRGGAERTDENADQLRLQRDELPTSLGHIKGAGGTTTPAPVRTVQLVSGDFLLTVNPVDGSEIEPCPPGRSTAKPARRSPADRADLRRAGRP
;
A
#
# COMPACT_ATOMS: atom_id res chain seq x y z
N MET A 1 -21.76 -42.10 -11.54
CA MET A 1 -21.10 -40.91 -12.12
C MET A 1 -20.94 -39.92 -10.99
N ASP A 2 -19.78 -39.92 -10.35
CA ASP A 2 -19.41 -38.99 -9.29
C ASP A 2 -18.44 -37.97 -9.92
N PRO A 3 -18.78 -36.66 -10.00
CA PRO A 3 -17.99 -35.68 -10.76
C PRO A 3 -16.81 -35.09 -9.99
N MET A 4 -16.42 -35.66 -8.84
CA MET A 4 -15.32 -35.14 -8.02
C MET A 4 -14.26 -36.19 -7.62
N SER A 5 -13.93 -37.11 -8.53
CA SER A 5 -12.67 -37.85 -8.47
C SER A 5 -11.55 -37.01 -9.09
N ARG A 6 -10.96 -36.10 -8.31
CA ARG A 6 -9.72 -35.42 -8.71
C ARG A 6 -8.55 -36.32 -8.32
N GLU A 7 -8.02 -37.04 -9.30
CA GLU A 7 -6.78 -37.81 -9.18
C GLU A 7 -5.64 -36.90 -8.67
N PRO A 8 -4.71 -37.39 -7.84
CA PRO A 8 -3.51 -36.66 -7.49
C PRO A 8 -2.58 -36.70 -8.71
N GLU A 9 -2.47 -35.60 -9.44
CA GLU A 9 -1.47 -35.46 -10.49
C GLU A 9 -0.07 -35.54 -9.87
N GLU A 10 0.51 -36.71 -10.08
CA GLU A 10 1.88 -37.12 -9.90
C GLU A 10 2.82 -36.12 -10.61
N TYR A 11 3.36 -35.16 -9.87
CA TYR A 11 4.40 -34.25 -10.36
C TYR A 11 5.72 -35.01 -10.46
N GLY A 12 5.96 -35.62 -11.62
CA GLY A 12 7.27 -36.10 -12.03
C GLY A 12 7.93 -35.12 -12.99
N HIS A 13 9.03 -34.50 -12.59
CA HIS A 13 10.28 -34.68 -13.35
C HIS A 13 11.50 -34.22 -12.52
N ASP A 14 12.21 -35.25 -12.05
CA ASP A 14 13.65 -35.33 -11.90
C ASP A 14 14.46 -34.28 -12.68
N LEU A 15 15.22 -33.47 -11.94
CA LEU A 15 16.50 -32.92 -12.42
C LEU A 15 17.54 -33.07 -11.31
N ARG A 16 18.03 -34.31 -11.15
CA ARG A 16 19.30 -34.54 -10.47
C ARG A 16 20.42 -34.44 -11.50
N GLY A 17 21.27 -33.41 -11.36
CA GLY A 17 22.68 -33.53 -11.72
C GLY A 17 23.28 -32.41 -12.57
N GLY A 18 24.06 -31.55 -11.92
CA GLY A 18 25.40 -31.16 -12.38
C GLY A 18 25.50 -29.97 -13.34
N ALA A 19 25.90 -28.82 -12.81
CA ALA A 19 27.13 -28.12 -13.22
C ALA A 19 27.23 -26.80 -12.43
N GLU A 20 28.34 -26.68 -11.72
CA GLU A 20 28.81 -25.49 -11.02
C GLU A 20 28.76 -24.27 -11.96
N ARG A 21 27.90 -23.30 -11.65
CA ARG A 21 28.05 -21.94 -12.17
C ARG A 21 28.40 -21.07 -10.99
N THR A 22 29.57 -20.45 -11.12
CA THR A 22 30.20 -19.58 -10.15
C THR A 22 29.22 -18.56 -9.59
N ASP A 23 29.22 -18.50 -8.27
CA ASP A 23 28.29 -17.79 -7.39
C ASP A 23 28.59 -16.28 -7.33
N GLU A 24 28.84 -15.65 -8.48
CA GLU A 24 29.25 -14.25 -8.55
C GLU A 24 28.12 -13.33 -9.02
N ASN A 25 27.08 -13.89 -9.64
CA ASN A 25 25.96 -13.14 -10.22
C ASN A 25 24.71 -13.13 -9.31
N ALA A 26 24.56 -14.11 -8.41
CA ALA A 26 23.43 -14.18 -7.48
C ALA A 26 23.49 -13.10 -6.38
N ASP A 27 24.69 -12.78 -5.90
CA ASP A 27 24.89 -11.73 -4.89
C ASP A 27 24.77 -10.32 -5.47
N GLN A 28 25.13 -10.12 -6.74
CA GLN A 28 24.92 -8.84 -7.44
C GLN A 28 23.44 -8.51 -7.62
N LEU A 29 22.62 -9.52 -7.95
CA LEU A 29 21.16 -9.35 -8.07
C LEU A 29 20.49 -9.11 -6.72
N ARG A 30 21.05 -9.66 -5.62
CA ARG A 30 20.57 -9.38 -4.26
C ARG A 30 20.89 -7.96 -3.83
N LEU A 31 22.09 -7.46 -4.10
CA LEU A 31 22.49 -6.08 -3.81
C LEU A 31 21.72 -5.04 -4.64
N GLN A 32 21.34 -5.39 -5.87
CA GLN A 32 20.59 -4.49 -6.76
C GLN A 32 19.12 -4.27 -6.37
N ARG A 33 18.56 -5.08 -5.46
CA ARG A 33 17.14 -5.00 -5.09
C ARG A 33 16.85 -4.08 -3.90
N ASP A 34 17.89 -3.65 -3.17
CA ASP A 34 17.71 -2.88 -1.93
C ASP A 34 17.74 -1.35 -2.11
N GLU A 35 17.97 -0.82 -3.30
CA GLU A 35 17.84 0.62 -3.54
C GLU A 35 16.82 0.89 -4.65
N LEU A 36 15.59 1.22 -4.26
CA LEU A 36 14.60 1.86 -5.14
C LEU A 36 14.91 3.37 -5.18
N PRO A 37 15.61 3.91 -6.20
CA PRO A 37 15.59 5.34 -6.41
C PRO A 37 14.19 5.74 -6.87
N THR A 38 13.67 6.83 -6.30
CA THR A 38 12.42 7.51 -6.65
C THR A 38 12.36 7.83 -8.15
N SER A 39 11.96 6.85 -8.95
CA SER A 39 11.92 6.93 -10.40
C SER A 39 10.53 7.39 -10.87
N LEU A 40 10.17 8.61 -10.50
CA LEU A 40 9.13 9.39 -11.19
C LEU A 40 9.57 10.86 -11.38
N GLY A 41 10.87 11.08 -11.60
CA GLY A 41 11.45 12.42 -11.79
C GLY A 41 12.07 12.69 -13.16
N HIS A 42 12.14 11.70 -14.06
CA HIS A 42 12.85 11.81 -15.34
C HIS A 42 11.90 11.96 -16.54
N ILE A 43 11.14 13.06 -16.58
CA ILE A 43 10.68 13.64 -17.86
C ILE A 43 11.54 14.87 -18.15
N LYS A 44 12.46 14.68 -19.08
CA LYS A 44 13.50 15.63 -19.49
C LYS A 44 12.87 16.85 -20.19
N GLY A 45 12.82 18.00 -19.51
CA GLY A 45 12.32 19.24 -20.12
C GLY A 45 12.36 20.53 -19.30
N ALA A 46 12.40 20.50 -17.97
CA ALA A 46 12.49 21.72 -17.16
C ALA A 46 13.44 21.51 -15.99
N GLY A 47 14.51 22.30 -15.94
CA GLY A 47 15.56 22.25 -14.89
C GLY A 47 15.05 22.72 -13.53
N GLY A 48 14.26 21.89 -12.87
CA GLY A 48 13.89 22.05 -11.47
C GLY A 48 14.48 20.90 -10.66
N THR A 49 15.28 21.22 -9.65
CA THR A 49 15.54 20.28 -8.55
C THR A 49 14.18 19.96 -7.92
N THR A 50 13.63 18.76 -8.14
CA THR A 50 12.43 18.34 -7.42
C THR A 50 12.82 18.20 -5.96
N THR A 51 12.59 19.26 -5.18
CA THR A 51 12.65 19.17 -3.72
C THR A 51 11.60 18.15 -3.32
N PRO A 52 11.93 17.09 -2.56
CA PRO A 52 10.93 16.14 -2.11
C PRO A 52 9.85 16.91 -1.35
N ALA A 53 8.59 16.68 -1.71
CA ALA A 53 7.47 17.35 -1.09
C ALA A 53 7.48 17.06 0.42
N PRO A 54 7.14 18.04 1.29
CA PRO A 54 7.11 17.82 2.72
C PRO A 54 6.14 16.68 3.07
N VAL A 55 6.68 15.62 3.65
CA VAL A 55 5.93 14.45 4.12
C VAL A 55 5.22 14.83 5.41
N ARG A 56 3.89 14.97 5.35
CA ARG A 56 3.07 15.29 6.52
C ARG A 56 2.35 14.02 6.97
N THR A 57 2.72 13.52 8.14
CA THR A 57 1.97 12.47 8.82
C THR A 57 0.71 13.08 9.44
N VAL A 58 -0.45 12.43 9.25
CA VAL A 58 -1.73 12.86 9.83
C VAL A 58 -2.38 11.74 10.63
N GLN A 59 -3.00 12.09 11.76
CA GLN A 59 -3.81 11.18 12.55
C GLN A 59 -5.29 11.38 12.23
N LEU A 60 -5.99 10.29 11.91
CA LEU A 60 -7.41 10.26 11.62
C LEU A 60 -8.10 9.25 12.53
N VAL A 61 -9.29 9.57 13.02
CA VAL A 61 -10.13 8.60 13.74
C VAL A 61 -11.23 8.12 12.81
N SER A 62 -11.29 6.81 12.58
CA SER A 62 -12.29 6.16 11.73
C SER A 62 -13.02 5.08 12.51
N GLY A 63 -14.24 5.39 12.96
CA GLY A 63 -14.99 4.53 13.87
C GLY A 63 -14.22 4.33 15.18
N ASP A 64 -13.84 3.09 15.45
CA ASP A 64 -13.10 2.69 16.65
C ASP A 64 -11.59 2.57 16.42
N PHE A 65 -11.06 3.05 15.29
CA PHE A 65 -9.64 2.97 14.93
C PHE A 65 -8.98 4.34 14.81
N LEU A 66 -7.72 4.41 15.24
CA LEU A 66 -6.80 5.51 14.98
C LEU A 66 -5.90 5.12 13.81
N LEU A 67 -5.90 5.94 12.76
CA LEU A 67 -5.08 5.77 11.56
C LEU A 67 -3.96 6.81 11.57
N THR A 68 -2.72 6.35 11.51
CA THR A 68 -1.55 7.21 11.28
C THR A 68 -1.15 7.07 9.82
N VAL A 69 -1.45 8.09 9.02
CA VAL A 69 -1.12 8.09 7.59
C VAL A 69 0.27 8.67 7.42
N ASN A 70 1.25 7.84 7.08
CA ASN A 70 2.57 8.27 6.65
C ASN A 70 2.68 8.04 5.12
N PRO A 71 2.82 9.10 4.30
CA PRO A 71 2.81 8.98 2.85
C PRO A 71 3.95 8.12 2.28
N VAL A 72 5.07 8.01 3.00
CA VAL A 72 6.26 7.29 2.54
C VAL A 72 6.28 5.87 3.08
N ASP A 73 6.08 5.72 4.39
CA ASP A 73 6.22 4.43 5.07
C ASP A 73 4.92 3.60 5.07
N GLY A 74 3.80 4.20 4.66
CA GLY A 74 2.49 3.57 4.64
C GLY A 74 1.58 4.03 5.79
N SER A 75 0.40 3.41 5.89
CA SER A 75 -0.55 3.75 6.96
C SER A 75 -0.56 2.69 8.03
N GLU A 76 -0.54 3.12 9.29
CA GLU A 76 -0.65 2.27 10.46
C GLU A 76 -2.06 2.39 11.06
N ILE A 77 -2.63 1.26 11.50
CA ILE A 77 -3.97 1.18 12.09
C ILE A 77 -3.86 0.61 13.50
N GLU A 78 -4.36 1.36 14.49
CA GLU A 78 -4.44 0.92 15.88
C GLU A 78 -5.87 1.07 16.43
N PRO A 79 -6.25 0.31 17.47
CA PRO A 79 -7.48 0.58 18.21
C PRO A 79 -7.47 2.01 18.76
N CYS A 80 -8.57 2.73 18.61
CA CYS A 80 -8.68 4.10 19.09
C CYS A 80 -8.58 4.11 20.62
N PRO A 81 -7.66 4.90 21.20
CA PRO A 81 -7.55 4.99 22.64
C PRO A 81 -8.82 5.60 23.25
N PRO A 82 -9.16 5.25 24.50
CA PRO A 82 -10.33 5.78 25.18
C PRO A 82 -10.23 7.31 25.27
N GLY A 83 -11.34 7.99 24.98
CA GLY A 83 -11.42 9.46 24.99
C GLY A 83 -11.00 10.16 23.69
N ARG A 84 -10.50 9.43 22.68
CA ARG A 84 -10.27 9.98 21.33
C ARG A 84 -11.36 9.64 20.31
N SER A 85 -12.34 8.80 20.68
CA SER A 85 -13.43 8.43 19.79
C SER A 85 -14.37 9.61 19.53
N THR A 86 -14.78 9.76 18.27
CA THR A 86 -15.77 10.78 17.87
C THR A 86 -17.18 10.25 18.08
N ALA A 87 -18.17 11.16 18.16
CA ALA A 87 -19.57 10.75 18.25
C ALA A 87 -19.96 9.88 17.04
N LYS A 88 -20.78 8.84 17.30
CA LYS A 88 -21.20 7.91 16.25
C LYS A 88 -21.87 8.66 15.09
N PRO A 89 -21.51 8.37 13.83
CA PRO A 89 -22.15 9.00 12.68
C PRO A 89 -23.66 8.79 12.69
N ALA A 90 -24.42 9.88 12.58
CA ALA A 90 -25.89 9.87 12.51
C ALA A 90 -26.38 10.14 11.09
N ARG A 91 -27.60 9.69 10.78
CA ARG A 91 -28.26 10.06 9.51
C ARG A 91 -28.50 11.56 9.48
N ARG A 92 -28.03 12.22 8.42
CA ARG A 92 -28.25 13.64 8.17
C ARG A 92 -29.70 13.90 7.76
N SER A 93 -30.27 15.00 8.23
CA SER A 93 -31.60 15.42 7.81
C SER A 93 -31.61 15.83 6.33
N PRO A 94 -32.78 15.93 5.67
CA PRO A 94 -32.87 16.49 4.32
C PRO A 94 -32.27 17.90 4.21
N ALA A 95 -32.44 18.74 5.23
CA ALA A 95 -31.89 20.10 5.28
C ALA A 95 -30.36 20.08 5.35
N ASP A 96 -29.77 19.32 6.28
CA ASP A 96 -28.30 19.21 6.41
C ASP A 96 -27.65 18.69 5.12
N ARG A 97 -28.33 17.76 4.42
CA ARG A 97 -27.87 17.28 3.13
C ARG A 97 -27.92 18.35 2.05
N ALA A 98 -28.95 19.19 2.03
CA ALA A 98 -29.04 20.31 1.10
C ALA A 98 -27.94 21.36 1.37
N ASP A 99 -27.68 21.66 2.64
CA ASP A 99 -26.66 22.65 3.04
C ASP A 99 -25.24 22.16 2.73
N LEU A 100 -24.92 20.90 3.01
CA LEU A 100 -23.61 20.33 2.61
C LEU A 100 -23.40 20.37 1.10
N ARG A 101 -24.43 20.06 0.31
CA ARG A 101 -24.35 20.16 -1.16
C ARG A 101 -24.13 21.60 -1.61
N ARG A 102 -24.71 22.57 -0.92
CA ARG A 102 -24.48 24.00 -1.19
C ARG A 102 -23.05 24.40 -0.84
N ALA A 103 -22.55 23.98 0.32
CA ALA A 103 -21.21 24.31 0.81
C ALA A 103 -20.08 23.71 -0.06
N GLY A 104 -20.33 22.57 -0.71
CA GLY A 104 -19.38 21.94 -1.63
C GLY A 104 -19.38 22.50 -3.06
N ARG A 105 -20.12 23.59 -3.35
CA ARG A 105 -20.05 24.25 -4.66
C ARG A 105 -18.75 25.07 -4.75
N PRO A 106 -18.05 25.02 -5.91
CA PRO A 106 -16.85 25.82 -6.14
C PRO A 106 -17.16 27.32 -6.21
#